data_AF-A0AA38NUQ5-F1
#
_entry.id   AF-A0AA38NUQ5-F1
#
_cell.length_a   1.000
_cell.length_b   1.000
_cell.length_c   1.000
_cell.angle_alpha   90.00
_cell.angle_beta   90.00
_cell.angle_gamma   90.00
#
_symmetry.space_group_name_H-M   'P 1'
#
loop_
_entity.id
_entity.type
_entity.pdbx_description
1 polymer ?
#
loop_
_entity_poly.entity_id
_entity_poly.type
_entity_poly.pdbx_seq_one_letter_code
_entity_poly.pdbx_strand_id
1 'polypeptide(L)'
;MREELQKKRQQSGTDTETAADENEDALLERVVVLLRDVDTRWSSTFFMVDRFLELYPAIERFITNDPKLSDTTLFSCVDLQVLNDIREYLFLFHSVQELASAEKTPTLSIVLPLYEHLVEMLRLLKTTLPNLAHIIEVSLRKLHEYIDKARTTRIYSLAMGKKNPLHLIDYSQQTL
;
A
#
# COMPACT_ATOMS: atom_id res chain seq x y z
N MET A 1 -12.27 -54.41 -19.62
CA MET A 1 -12.90 -53.48 -18.65
C MET A 1 -12.00 -52.28 -18.26
N ARG A 2 -11.01 -51.89 -19.08
CA ARG A 2 -10.29 -50.60 -18.94
C ARG A 2 -10.30 -49.76 -20.23
N GLU A 3 -10.67 -50.37 -21.37
CA GLU A 3 -10.72 -49.69 -22.67
C GLU A 3 -12.08 -49.02 -22.97
N GLU A 4 -13.17 -49.48 -22.37
CA GLU A 4 -14.50 -48.83 -22.53
C GLU A 4 -14.65 -47.52 -21.74
N LEU A 5 -13.80 -47.30 -20.71
CA LEU A 5 -13.79 -46.08 -19.91
C LEU A 5 -13.01 -44.93 -20.57
N GLN A 6 -12.23 -45.22 -21.63
CA GLN A 6 -11.52 -44.21 -22.41
C GLN A 6 -12.34 -43.71 -23.60
N LYS A 7 -13.20 -44.55 -24.20
CA LYS A 7 -14.12 -44.12 -25.26
C LYS A 7 -15.22 -43.18 -24.77
N LYS A 8 -15.70 -43.32 -23.53
CA LYS A 8 -16.68 -42.39 -22.94
C LYS A 8 -16.13 -40.99 -22.64
N ARG A 9 -14.80 -40.81 -22.64
CA ARG A 9 -14.17 -39.50 -22.43
C ARG A 9 -13.91 -38.74 -23.74
N GLN A 10 -14.01 -39.39 -24.90
CA GLN A 10 -13.74 -38.79 -26.21
C GLN A 10 -15.01 -38.56 -27.07
N GLN A 11 -16.20 -38.85 -26.54
CA GLN A 11 -17.48 -38.67 -27.24
C GLN A 11 -18.46 -37.68 -26.56
N SER A 12 -18.01 -36.99 -25.51
CA SER A 12 -18.79 -35.90 -24.89
C SER A 12 -18.05 -34.58 -25.09
N GLY A 13 -17.94 -34.17 -26.34
CA GLY A 13 -17.27 -32.93 -26.73
C GLY A 13 -17.86 -32.40 -28.03
N THR A 14 -19.14 -32.03 -28.00
CA THR A 14 -19.88 -31.17 -28.95
C THR A 14 -21.31 -31.15 -28.37
N ASP A 15 -21.82 -30.07 -27.79
CA ASP A 15 -21.94 -28.74 -28.36
C ASP A 15 -22.09 -27.66 -27.26
N THR A 16 -21.47 -26.50 -27.48
CA THR A 16 -21.87 -25.17 -27.00
C THR A 16 -21.82 -24.90 -25.47
N GLU A 17 -20.63 -24.68 -24.91
CA GLU A 17 -20.45 -23.85 -23.70
C GLU A 17 -18.95 -23.56 -23.53
N THR A 18 -18.39 -22.76 -24.44
CA THR A 18 -16.98 -22.34 -24.39
C THR A 18 -16.93 -20.88 -24.80
N ALA A 19 -17.12 -19.99 -23.83
CA ALA A 19 -16.78 -18.56 -23.93
C ALA A 19 -17.02 -17.77 -22.63
N ALA A 20 -17.76 -18.28 -21.65
CA ALA A 20 -18.16 -17.50 -20.47
C ALA A 20 -17.35 -17.80 -19.19
N ASP A 21 -16.69 -18.95 -19.09
CA ASP A 21 -16.14 -19.46 -17.81
C ASP A 21 -14.63 -19.17 -17.63
N GLU A 22 -13.90 -18.84 -18.70
CA GLU A 22 -12.46 -18.58 -18.64
C GLU A 22 -12.10 -17.21 -18.02
N ASN A 23 -13.11 -16.41 -17.64
CA ASN A 23 -12.92 -15.07 -17.06
C ASN A 23 -13.21 -15.01 -15.55
N GLU A 24 -13.65 -16.12 -14.93
CA GLU A 24 -14.00 -16.14 -13.50
C GLU A 24 -12.79 -16.40 -12.57
N ASP A 25 -11.78 -17.14 -13.04
CA ASP A 25 -10.58 -17.48 -12.27
C ASP A 25 -9.50 -16.37 -12.26
N ALA A 26 -9.68 -15.30 -13.04
CA ALA A 26 -8.70 -14.22 -13.17
C ALA A 26 -8.72 -13.20 -12.02
N LEU A 27 -9.66 -13.30 -11.08
CA LEU A 27 -9.88 -12.25 -10.07
C LEU A 27 -8.92 -12.28 -8.89
N LEU A 28 -8.12 -13.34 -8.74
CA LEU A 28 -7.11 -13.45 -7.69
C LEU A 28 -5.81 -14.01 -8.30
N GLU A 29 -5.11 -13.22 -9.11
CA GLU A 29 -3.79 -13.60 -9.65
C GLU A 29 -2.75 -13.86 -8.54
N ARG A 30 -2.99 -13.34 -7.33
CA ARG A 30 -2.10 -13.47 -6.18
C ARG A 30 -2.80 -14.11 -4.99
N VAL A 31 -2.28 -15.24 -4.50
CA VAL A 31 -2.66 -15.79 -3.20
C VAL A 31 -2.12 -14.86 -2.11
N VAL A 32 -3.03 -14.09 -1.50
CA VAL A 32 -2.72 -13.19 -0.39
C VAL A 32 -2.90 -13.93 0.93
N VAL A 33 -1.86 -13.96 1.76
CA VAL A 33 -1.94 -14.50 3.12
C VAL A 33 -2.22 -13.41 4.13
N LEU A 34 -2.77 -13.78 5.29
CA LEU A 34 -2.96 -12.87 6.40
C LEU A 34 -1.61 -12.24 6.79
N LEU A 35 -1.57 -10.91 6.80
CA LEU A 35 -0.38 -10.18 7.24
C LEU A 35 -0.13 -10.53 8.70
N ARG A 36 1.04 -11.13 8.96
CA ARG A 36 1.46 -11.44 10.33
C ARG A 36 1.78 -10.12 11.02
N ASP A 37 1.37 -10.02 12.28
CA ASP A 37 1.65 -8.85 13.10
C ASP A 37 3.17 -8.64 13.17
N VAL A 38 3.61 -7.40 12.93
CA VAL A 38 5.03 -7.03 12.95
C VAL A 38 5.25 -6.20 14.20
N ASP A 39 6.37 -6.42 14.92
CA ASP A 39 6.64 -5.77 16.21
C ASP A 39 6.51 -4.23 16.16
N THR A 40 6.78 -3.62 14.99
CA THR A 40 6.51 -2.21 14.73
C THR A 40 5.29 -2.04 13.82
N ARG A 41 4.13 -1.81 14.42
CA ARG A 41 2.83 -1.59 13.74
C ARG A 41 2.69 -0.23 13.05
N TRP A 42 3.76 0.34 12.50
CA TRP A 42 3.76 1.70 11.94
C TRP A 42 2.91 1.85 10.68
N SER A 43 2.76 0.78 9.89
CA SER A 43 1.96 0.77 8.65
C SER A 43 0.84 -0.27 8.64
N SER A 44 0.45 -0.80 9.81
CA SER A 44 -0.57 -1.86 9.89
C SER A 44 -1.91 -1.44 9.29
N THR A 45 -2.36 -0.21 9.57
CA THR A 45 -3.61 0.31 9.04
C THR A 45 -3.55 0.49 7.53
N PHE A 46 -2.44 0.98 6.99
CA PHE A 46 -2.23 1.09 5.54
C PHE A 46 -2.37 -0.28 4.88
N PHE A 47 -1.61 -1.27 5.36
CA PHE A 47 -1.63 -2.60 4.75
C PHE A 47 -2.98 -3.30 4.91
N MET A 48 -3.67 -3.13 6.05
CA MET A 48 -5.01 -3.67 6.24
C MET A 48 -5.98 -3.12 5.19
N VAL A 49 -5.96 -1.81 4.96
CA VAL A 49 -6.82 -1.14 3.98
C VAL A 49 -6.45 -1.55 2.55
N ASP A 50 -5.16 -1.54 2.21
CA ASP A 50 -4.67 -1.94 0.87
C ASP A 50 -5.07 -3.37 0.52
N ARG A 51 -4.92 -4.31 1.47
CA ARG A 51 -5.34 -5.70 1.29
C ARG A 51 -6.85 -5.88 1.24
N PHE A 52 -7.58 -5.13 2.07
CA PHE A 52 -9.04 -5.19 2.02
C PHE A 52 -9.55 -4.75 0.64
N LEU A 53 -9.03 -3.65 0.08
CA LEU A 53 -9.41 -3.17 -1.25
C LEU A 53 -9.03 -4.17 -2.35
N GLU A 54 -7.86 -4.81 -2.26
CA GLU A 54 -7.45 -5.90 -3.18
C GLU A 54 -8.41 -7.10 -3.13
N LEU A 55 -8.84 -7.49 -1.93
CA LEU A 55 -9.67 -8.68 -1.71
C LEU A 55 -11.17 -8.40 -1.83
N TYR A 56 -11.59 -7.14 -1.90
CA TYR A 56 -13.00 -6.76 -1.86
C TYR A 56 -13.86 -7.48 -2.93
N PRO A 57 -13.43 -7.62 -4.20
CA PRO A 57 -14.21 -8.36 -5.20
C PRO A 57 -14.46 -9.82 -4.82
N ALA A 58 -13.49 -10.47 -4.19
CA ALA A 58 -13.63 -11.84 -3.71
C ALA A 58 -14.54 -11.92 -2.48
N ILE A 59 -14.44 -10.94 -1.56
CA ILE A 59 -15.32 -10.82 -0.39
C ILE A 59 -16.78 -10.63 -0.82
N GLU A 60 -17.02 -9.75 -1.80
CA GLU A 60 -18.35 -9.48 -2.33
C GLU A 60 -18.99 -10.73 -2.96
N ARG A 61 -18.23 -11.44 -3.80
CA ARG A 61 -18.67 -12.73 -4.38
C ARG A 61 -18.93 -13.77 -3.31
N PHE A 62 -18.05 -13.89 -2.32
CA PHE A 62 -18.20 -14.84 -1.22
C PHE A 62 -19.48 -14.60 -0.40
N ILE A 63 -19.75 -13.35 -0.05
CA ILE A 63 -20.95 -12.97 0.70
C ILE A 63 -22.23 -13.17 -0.14
N THR A 64 -22.17 -12.84 -1.43
CA THR A 64 -23.32 -12.98 -2.33
C THR A 64 -23.67 -14.45 -2.62
N ASN A 65 -22.67 -15.33 -2.64
CA ASN A 65 -22.84 -16.75 -2.94
C ASN A 65 -23.17 -17.61 -1.70
N ASP A 66 -22.99 -17.11 -0.48
CA ASP A 66 -23.34 -17.83 0.75
C ASP A 66 -24.66 -17.32 1.35
N PRO A 67 -25.76 -18.11 1.28
CA PRO A 67 -27.05 -17.74 1.87
C PRO A 67 -27.01 -17.46 3.37
N LYS A 68 -26.00 -17.93 4.11
CA LYS A 68 -25.83 -17.65 5.55
C LYS A 68 -25.29 -16.27 5.83
N LEU A 69 -24.71 -15.62 4.83
CA LEU A 69 -24.09 -14.30 4.93
C LEU A 69 -24.93 -13.20 4.31
N SER A 70 -26.16 -13.50 3.87
CA SER A 70 -27.07 -12.55 3.22
C SER A 70 -27.38 -11.30 4.07
N ASP A 71 -27.28 -11.41 5.39
CA ASP A 71 -27.50 -10.29 6.32
C ASP A 71 -26.25 -9.40 6.50
N THR A 72 -25.13 -9.75 5.86
CA THR A 72 -23.87 -8.99 5.95
C THR A 72 -23.93 -7.76 5.05
N THR A 73 -23.70 -6.58 5.64
CA THR A 73 -23.64 -5.33 4.88
C THR A 73 -22.39 -5.26 4.01
N LEU A 74 -22.58 -5.19 2.69
CA LEU A 74 -21.52 -4.89 1.73
C LEU A 74 -21.19 -3.40 1.77
N PHE A 75 -19.93 -3.06 1.44
CA PHE A 75 -19.51 -1.69 1.29
C PHE A 75 -20.12 -1.11 0.02
N SER A 76 -20.65 0.10 0.10
CA SER A 76 -21.09 0.80 -1.09
C SER A 76 -19.89 1.26 -1.93
N CYS A 77 -20.14 1.62 -3.20
CA CYS A 77 -19.15 2.25 -4.06
C CYS A 77 -18.54 3.51 -3.40
N VAL A 78 -19.35 4.26 -2.65
CA VAL A 78 -18.88 5.45 -1.92
C VAL A 78 -17.94 5.06 -0.78
N ASP A 79 -18.27 4.01 -0.02
CA ASP A 79 -17.40 3.57 1.08
C ASP A 79 -16.05 3.08 0.57
N LEU A 80 -16.03 2.36 -0.55
CA LEU A 80 -14.80 1.91 -1.21
C LEU A 80 -13.97 3.10 -1.71
N GLN A 81 -14.63 4.12 -2.27
CA GLN A 81 -13.93 5.34 -2.70
C GLN A 81 -13.31 6.08 -1.52
N VAL A 82 -14.05 6.28 -0.43
CA VAL A 82 -13.52 6.90 0.80
C VAL A 82 -12.34 6.09 1.35
N LEU A 83 -12.44 4.77 1.31
CA LEU A 83 -11.38 3.89 1.77
C LEU A 83 -10.15 3.96 0.87
N ASN A 84 -10.32 4.12 -0.44
CA ASN A 84 -9.23 4.37 -1.37
C ASN A 84 -8.56 5.74 -1.12
N ASP A 85 -9.34 6.79 -0.86
CA ASP A 85 -8.80 8.10 -0.50
C ASP A 85 -7.94 8.01 0.78
N ILE A 86 -8.41 7.24 1.78
CA ILE A 86 -7.65 6.95 3.01
C ILE A 86 -6.38 6.15 2.71
N ARG A 87 -6.44 5.16 1.80
CA ARG A 87 -5.28 4.38 1.36
C ARG A 87 -4.21 5.28 0.77
N GLU A 88 -4.57 6.20 -0.13
CA GLU A 88 -3.65 7.16 -0.74
C GLU A 88 -3.00 8.07 0.31
N TYR A 89 -3.80 8.56 1.26
CA TYR A 89 -3.29 9.35 2.37
C TYR A 89 -2.28 8.59 3.24
N LEU A 90 -2.59 7.34 3.63
CA LEU A 90 -1.71 6.52 4.46
C LEU A 90 -0.46 6.06 3.72
N PHE A 91 -0.54 5.87 2.39
CA PHE A 91 0.57 5.48 1.54
C PHE A 91 1.74 6.48 1.59
N LEU A 92 1.45 7.79 1.73
CA LEU A 92 2.50 8.80 1.85
C LEU A 92 3.39 8.57 3.08
N PHE A 93 2.78 8.25 4.22
CA PHE A 93 3.52 7.98 5.46
C PHE A 93 4.28 6.66 5.38
N HIS A 94 3.65 5.63 4.81
CA HIS A 94 4.30 4.34 4.59
C HIS A 94 5.55 4.49 3.71
N SER A 95 5.45 5.20 2.59
CA SER A 95 6.56 5.40 1.66
C SER A 95 7.76 6.10 2.31
N VAL A 96 7.50 7.15 3.10
CA VAL A 96 8.55 7.89 3.82
C VAL A 96 9.19 7.03 4.91
N GLN A 97 8.39 6.26 5.63
CA GLN A 97 8.89 5.34 6.66
C GLN A 97 9.76 4.23 6.05
N GLU A 98 9.33 3.62 4.95
CA GLU A 98 10.11 2.59 4.27
C GLU A 98 11.45 3.14 3.79
N LEU A 99 11.44 4.35 3.19
CA LEU A 99 12.66 5.02 2.78
C LEU A 99 13.59 5.30 3.96
N ALA A 100 13.06 5.78 5.08
CA ALA A 100 13.84 6.00 6.30
C ALA A 100 14.41 4.69 6.89
N SER A 101 13.70 3.57 6.70
CA SER A 101 14.07 2.26 7.25
C SER A 101 15.03 1.48 6.34
N ALA A 102 15.04 1.77 5.04
CA ALA A 102 15.92 1.16 4.05
C ALA A 102 17.36 1.71 4.11
N GLU A 103 17.56 2.90 4.68
CA GLU A 103 18.87 3.51 4.80
C GLU A 103 19.81 2.73 5.71
N LYS A 104 20.99 2.38 5.17
CA LYS A 104 22.07 1.70 5.90
C LYS A 104 23.04 2.68 6.58
N THR A 105 22.93 3.97 6.27
CA THR A 105 23.70 5.07 6.86
C THR A 105 22.93 5.71 8.02
N PRO A 106 23.51 6.62 8.83
CA PRO A 106 22.77 7.20 9.95
C PRO A 106 21.52 7.92 9.45
N THR A 107 20.34 7.29 9.63
CA THR A 107 19.01 7.78 9.22
C THR A 107 18.79 9.24 9.58
N LEU A 108 19.41 9.70 10.68
CA LEU A 108 19.29 11.05 11.20
C LEU A 108 19.65 12.17 10.21
N SER A 109 20.56 11.96 9.26
CA SER A 109 20.92 12.99 8.27
C SER A 109 19.82 13.22 7.23
N ILE A 110 18.96 12.23 6.99
CA ILE A 110 17.90 12.28 5.97
C ILE A 110 16.51 12.58 6.55
N VAL A 111 16.32 12.48 7.86
CA VAL A 111 15.00 12.68 8.52
C VAL A 111 14.40 14.06 8.20
N LEU A 112 15.20 15.13 8.29
CA LEU A 112 14.69 16.49 8.03
C LEU A 112 14.28 16.70 6.56
N PRO A 113 15.11 16.32 5.57
CA PRO A 113 14.68 16.29 4.17
C PRO A 113 13.41 15.47 3.93
N LEU A 114 13.29 14.29 4.55
CA LEU A 114 12.09 13.45 4.43
C LEU A 114 10.84 14.11 5.01
N TYR A 115 10.96 14.80 6.14
CA TYR A 115 9.83 15.54 6.70
C TYR A 115 9.40 16.70 5.81
N GLU A 116 10.34 17.45 5.23
CA GLU A 116 10.02 18.53 4.30
C GLU A 116 9.32 17.99 3.04
N HIS A 117 9.82 16.89 2.49
CA HIS A 117 9.18 16.22 1.36
C HIS A 117 7.77 15.72 1.69
N LEU A 118 7.57 15.12 2.88
CA LEU A 118 6.26 14.69 3.33
C LEU A 118 5.27 15.86 3.49
N VAL A 119 5.73 17.03 3.95
CA VAL A 119 4.91 18.25 4.00
C VAL A 119 4.43 18.64 2.60
N GLU A 120 5.29 18.60 1.61
CA GLU A 120 4.94 18.93 0.21
C GLU A 120 3.91 17.94 -0.35
N MET A 121 4.14 16.64 -0.17
CA MET A 121 3.21 15.60 -0.62
C MET A 121 1.82 15.76 0.03
N LEU A 122 1.77 16.04 1.33
CA LEU A 122 0.52 16.27 2.05
C LEU A 122 -0.21 17.53 1.55
N ARG A 123 0.51 18.61 1.24
CA ARG A 123 -0.09 19.82 0.65
C ARG A 123 -0.67 19.55 -0.73
N LEU A 124 0.03 18.79 -1.57
CA LEU A 124 -0.49 18.37 -2.87
C LEU A 124 -1.74 17.50 -2.70
N LEU A 125 -1.67 16.50 -1.82
CA LEU A 125 -2.81 15.61 -1.57
C LEU A 125 -4.05 16.36 -1.07
N LYS A 126 -3.87 17.41 -0.27
CA LYS A 126 -4.97 18.27 0.18
C LYS A 126 -5.73 18.90 -1.00
N THR A 127 -5.05 19.22 -2.09
CA THR A 127 -5.68 19.80 -3.29
C THR A 127 -6.46 18.74 -4.08
N THR A 128 -5.99 17.50 -4.09
CA THR A 128 -6.63 16.37 -4.78
C THR A 128 -7.82 15.81 -3.98
N LEU A 129 -7.67 15.71 -2.65
CA LEU A 129 -8.63 15.07 -1.75
C LEU A 129 -9.15 16.08 -0.70
N PRO A 130 -10.04 17.01 -1.08
CA PRO A 130 -10.55 18.03 -0.16
C PRO A 130 -11.37 17.44 1.00
N ASN A 131 -11.97 16.27 0.82
CA ASN A 131 -12.69 15.55 1.88
C ASN A 131 -11.76 15.17 3.05
N LEU A 132 -10.48 14.96 2.78
CA LEU A 132 -9.46 14.66 3.78
C LEU A 132 -8.70 15.91 4.25
N ALA A 133 -9.09 17.12 3.84
CA ALA A 133 -8.37 18.33 4.18
C ALA A 133 -8.21 18.55 5.69
N HIS A 134 -9.24 18.21 6.48
CA HIS A 134 -9.16 18.32 7.94
C HIS A 134 -8.07 17.41 8.54
N ILE A 135 -8.02 16.14 8.14
CA ILE A 135 -7.02 15.21 8.67
C ILE A 135 -5.62 15.56 8.19
N ILE A 136 -5.48 16.00 6.94
CA ILE A 136 -4.21 16.45 6.37
C ILE A 136 -3.67 17.66 7.13
N GLU A 137 -4.52 18.63 7.48
CA GLU A 137 -4.12 19.80 8.28
C GLU A 137 -3.65 19.42 9.69
N VAL A 138 -4.32 18.47 10.33
CA VAL A 138 -3.88 17.95 11.64
C VAL A 138 -2.50 17.31 11.51
N SER A 139 -2.28 16.51 10.47
CA SER A 139 -1.00 15.85 10.23
C SER A 139 0.12 16.82 9.88
N LEU A 140 -0.17 17.83 9.06
CA LEU A 140 0.78 18.91 8.79
C LEU A 140 1.18 19.62 10.08
N ARG A 141 0.23 19.99 10.94
CA ARG A 141 0.53 20.63 12.23
C ARG A 141 1.43 19.76 13.08
N LYS A 142 1.14 18.45 13.16
CA LYS A 142 1.95 17.53 13.94
C LYS A 142 3.36 17.36 13.37
N LEU A 143 3.48 17.32 12.04
CA LEU A 143 4.76 17.19 11.36
C LEU A 143 5.65 18.43 11.58
N HIS A 144 5.08 19.64 11.52
CA HIS A 144 5.83 20.87 11.84
C HIS A 144 6.34 20.86 13.29
N GLU A 145 5.54 20.38 14.26
CA GLU A 145 5.99 20.22 15.65
C GLU A 145 7.23 19.31 15.75
N TYR A 146 7.28 18.22 14.98
CA TYR A 146 8.44 17.33 14.94
C TYR A 146 9.64 17.93 14.21
N ILE A 147 9.42 18.68 13.13
CA ILE A 147 10.47 19.42 12.42
C ILE A 147 11.13 20.43 13.36
N ASP A 148 10.35 21.19 14.12
CA ASP A 148 10.87 22.19 15.06
C ASP A 148 11.71 21.55 16.17
N LYS A 149 11.23 20.42 16.72
CA LYS A 149 11.98 19.61 17.69
C LYS A 149 13.28 19.04 17.10
N ALA A 150 13.24 18.58 15.85
CA ALA A 150 14.43 18.05 15.18
C ALA A 150 15.47 19.16 14.91
N ARG A 151 15.02 20.35 14.46
CA ARG A 151 15.89 21.50 14.18
C ARG A 151 16.55 22.10 15.43
N THR A 152 15.86 22.07 16.57
CA THR A 152 16.43 22.52 17.85
C THR A 152 17.48 21.56 18.41
N THR A 153 17.48 20.30 17.95
CA THR A 153 18.39 19.27 18.45
C THR A 153 19.70 19.24 17.65
N ARG A 154 20.82 19.52 18.32
CA ARG A 154 22.16 19.60 17.72
C ARG A 154 22.66 18.29 17.07
N ILE A 155 22.05 17.16 17.40
CA ILE A 155 22.43 15.85 16.85
C ILE A 155 22.08 15.78 15.36
N TYR A 156 20.94 16.34 14.94
CA TYR A 156 20.57 16.39 13.52
C TYR A 156 21.54 17.26 12.71
N SER A 157 21.93 18.43 13.25
CA SER A 157 22.90 19.29 12.57
C SER A 157 24.30 18.66 12.50
N LEU A 158 24.71 17.91 13.53
CA LEU A 158 25.96 17.15 13.49
C LEU A 158 25.91 16.01 12.45
N ALA A 159 24.80 15.30 12.34
CA ALA A 159 24.62 14.23 11.37
C ALA A 159 24.60 14.74 9.92
N MET A 160 24.00 15.90 9.67
CA MET A 160 24.01 16.55 8.35
C MET A 160 25.34 17.23 8.03
N GLY A 161 26.06 17.75 9.04
CA GLY A 161 27.32 18.48 8.88
C GLY A 161 28.56 17.58 8.74
N LYS A 162 28.53 16.33 9.21
CA LYS A 162 29.53 15.33 8.82
C LYS A 162 29.29 14.99 7.36
N LYS A 163 30.26 15.27 6.48
CA LYS A 163 30.23 14.95 5.04
C LYS A 163 29.45 13.65 4.80
N ASN A 164 28.25 13.79 4.24
CA ASN A 164 27.45 12.66 3.81
C ASN A 164 28.26 11.90 2.73
N PRO A 165 28.54 10.59 2.88
CA PRO A 165 29.27 9.82 1.88
C PRO A 165 28.56 9.75 0.52
N LEU A 166 27.31 10.22 0.39
CA LEU A 166 26.62 10.31 -0.91
C LEU A 166 27.30 11.27 -1.90
N HIS A 167 28.07 12.27 -1.43
CA HIS A 167 28.86 13.11 -2.34
C HIS A 167 30.14 12.42 -2.84
N LEU A 168 30.43 11.19 -2.40
CA LEU A 168 31.56 10.38 -2.91
C LEU A 168 31.13 9.42 -4.02
N ILE A 169 29.83 9.18 -4.22
CA ILE A 169 29.36 8.25 -5.26
C ILE A 169 29.49 8.89 -6.66
N ASP A 170 29.27 10.19 -6.80
CA ASP A 170 29.41 10.89 -8.09
C ASP A 170 30.87 11.02 -8.59
N TYR A 171 31.87 11.01 -7.70
CA TYR A 171 33.27 11.09 -8.14
C TYR A 171 33.87 9.75 -8.57
N SER A 172 33.15 8.64 -8.40
CA SER A 172 33.64 7.30 -8.75
C SER A 172 33.22 6.82 -10.15
N GLN A 173 32.28 7.52 -10.80
CA GLN A 173 31.77 7.17 -12.15
C GLN A 173 32.30 8.09 -13.26
N GLN A 174 33.26 8.96 -12.95
CA GLN A 174 33.87 9.89 -13.91
C GLN A 174 35.38 9.63 -14.17
N THR A 175 35.90 8.47 -13.78
CA THR A 175 37.32 8.14 -14.02
C THR A 175 37.56 6.70 -14.50
N LEU A 176 36.74 6.23 -15.43
CA LEU A 176 37.12 5.17 -16.37
C LEU A 176 36.63 5.51 -17.78
#